data_AF-A0AAT9G399-F1
#
_entry.id   AF-A0AAT9G399-F1
#
_cell.length_a   1.000
_cell.length_b   1.000
_cell.length_c   1.000
_cell.angle_alpha   90.00
_cell.angle_beta   90.00
_cell.angle_gamma   90.00
#
_symmetry.space_group_name_H-M   'P 1'
#
loop_
_entity.id
_entity.type
_entity.pdbx_description
1 polymer ?
#
loop_
_entity_poly.entity_id
_entity_poly.type
_entity_poly.pdbx_seq_one_letter_code
_entity_poly.pdbx_strand_id
1 'polypeptide(L)'
;MRIKWFSLIRITGLLLVLLYHFFQTIFPGGFFGVDVFFTFSGFLITALLIEEFSKNHEIDLVGFFRRRFYRIVPPVVLMVLVTMPFTFLVRQDYVAGIGGQIAGVLGFMTNFYELLTGGSYESQFIPHLFVHNWSLAVEVHYYILWGLAVWFLSKQAKSNGQLKGMVFLLSATVFLISFFSMFIGSFLVTSYSSVYFSSLTHVYPFFLGSILATIVGVRQTTSLVKQLNKIWDLRKTLLVFAGGFGFLLILTFFVKFTYLFAYLMGFLLASLAALAMILAARVLHEKTPNVQEPKMISFLADTSYAVYLFHWPFYIIFSQLTSNLFAVLLTLIFSYGFASLSFYVLEPWIAGKSTPILQTLRPLPYIHTILATSTGILAFIVFLVTLLAPQVGAFETDLTVNGLKQAATNISQTKVMAERAEADSLGIADGTMLIGDSVALRANTALQTALPGAQINAQVSRTTKTANEIMLNNSQNKFLPKMVVIATGVNNPENYKDDWDSIVKNLPKGHHMVLVTPYEGDKTKETYAIVEKAAAYMRELAEKTPYITIADWNQVAKEHPEIWTGTDQVHFGSDTSKIEAGAKLYADTIATALQTAQDKPVKSK
;
A
#
# COMPACT_ATOMS: atom_id res chain seq x y z
N MET A 1 -28.48 -7.17 -20.23
CA MET A 1 -27.54 -7.92 -21.08
C MET A 1 -26.13 -7.78 -20.53
N ARG A 2 -25.46 -8.90 -20.22
CA ARG A 2 -24.06 -8.97 -19.79
C ARG A 2 -23.18 -8.91 -21.04
N ILE A 3 -22.22 -7.98 -21.10
CA ILE A 3 -21.23 -8.01 -22.17
C ILE A 3 -20.25 -9.12 -21.84
N LYS A 4 -20.28 -10.18 -22.66
CA LYS A 4 -19.36 -11.30 -22.61
C LYS A 4 -17.90 -10.82 -22.67
N TRP A 5 -17.02 -11.57 -22.03
CA TRP A 5 -15.56 -11.40 -21.96
C TRP A 5 -15.09 -10.24 -21.07
N PHE A 6 -15.97 -9.31 -20.67
CA PHE A 6 -15.66 -8.34 -19.61
C PHE A 6 -15.35 -9.00 -18.26
N SER A 7 -15.86 -10.22 -18.05
CA SER A 7 -15.52 -11.07 -16.91
C SER A 7 -14.00 -11.28 -16.79
N LEU A 8 -13.29 -11.42 -17.91
CA LEU A 8 -11.84 -11.65 -17.92
C LEU A 8 -11.06 -10.43 -17.41
N ILE A 9 -11.48 -9.20 -17.74
CA ILE A 9 -10.82 -7.98 -17.25
C ILE A 9 -10.93 -7.90 -15.72
N ARG A 10 -12.10 -8.22 -15.15
CA ARG A 10 -12.30 -8.25 -13.69
C ARG A 10 -11.45 -9.31 -13.01
N ILE A 11 -11.35 -10.49 -13.61
CA ILE A 11 -10.51 -11.58 -13.11
C ILE A 11 -9.04 -11.18 -13.16
N THR A 12 -8.60 -10.54 -14.25
CA THR A 12 -7.23 -10.02 -14.36
C THR A 12 -6.95 -9.02 -13.25
N GLY A 13 -7.80 -8.00 -13.06
CA GLY A 13 -7.60 -7.03 -11.98
C GLY A 13 -7.49 -7.69 -10.60
N LEU A 14 -8.39 -8.64 -10.28
CA LEU A 14 -8.34 -9.37 -9.01
C LEU A 14 -7.07 -10.20 -8.89
N LEU A 15 -6.72 -10.97 -9.93
CA LEU A 15 -5.57 -11.85 -9.93
C LEU A 15 -4.28 -11.07 -9.64
N LEU A 16 -4.06 -9.94 -10.29
CA LEU A 16 -2.87 -9.12 -10.08
C LEU A 16 -2.79 -8.60 -8.64
N VAL A 17 -3.90 -8.14 -8.09
CA VAL A 17 -3.97 -7.71 -6.68
C VAL A 17 -3.67 -8.86 -5.72
N LEU A 18 -4.24 -10.05 -5.94
CA LEU A 18 -4.00 -11.21 -5.09
C LEU A 18 -2.53 -11.65 -5.17
N LEU A 19 -1.95 -11.69 -6.38
CA LEU A 19 -0.54 -12.02 -6.57
C LEU A 19 0.37 -11.04 -5.83
N TYR A 20 0.06 -9.73 -5.87
CA TYR A 20 0.82 -8.72 -5.14
C TYR A 20 0.79 -8.97 -3.63
N HIS A 21 -0.38 -9.15 -3.03
CA HIS A 21 -0.46 -9.28 -1.57
C HIS A 21 0.08 -10.63 -1.07
N PHE A 22 -0.15 -11.72 -1.80
CA PHE A 22 0.27 -13.06 -1.39
C PHE A 22 1.75 -13.35 -1.66
N PHE A 23 2.30 -12.72 -2.70
CA PHE A 23 3.62 -13.05 -3.24
C PHE A 23 4.31 -11.77 -3.75
N GLN A 24 4.36 -10.73 -2.91
CA GLN A 24 4.86 -9.38 -3.24
C GLN A 24 6.25 -9.38 -3.84
N THR A 25 7.23 -10.00 -3.17
CA THR A 25 7.79 -11.23 -3.74
C THR A 25 8.12 -11.26 -5.23
N ILE A 26 7.59 -12.32 -5.81
CA ILE A 26 7.63 -12.67 -7.22
C ILE A 26 6.86 -11.67 -8.10
N PHE A 27 5.84 -11.00 -7.56
CA PHE A 27 4.90 -10.15 -8.32
C PHE A 27 4.81 -8.72 -7.76
N PRO A 28 5.92 -7.97 -7.72
CA PRO A 28 5.98 -6.68 -7.01
C PRO A 28 5.15 -5.58 -7.69
N GLY A 29 4.77 -5.78 -8.96
CA GLY A 29 3.93 -4.86 -9.73
C GLY A 29 2.45 -5.22 -9.75
N GLY A 30 2.01 -6.25 -9.03
CA GLY A 30 0.61 -6.66 -9.06
C GLY A 30 -0.37 -5.61 -8.52
N PHE A 31 0.13 -4.57 -7.81
CA PHE A 31 -0.67 -3.42 -7.39
C PHE A 31 -1.34 -2.67 -8.56
N PHE A 32 -0.83 -2.78 -9.79
CA PHE A 32 -1.50 -2.27 -11.00
C PHE A 32 -2.86 -2.92 -11.28
N GLY A 33 -3.18 -4.04 -10.62
CA GLY A 33 -4.50 -4.65 -10.70
C GLY A 33 -5.63 -3.71 -10.27
N VAL A 34 -5.35 -2.77 -9.35
CA VAL A 34 -6.31 -1.73 -8.94
C VAL A 34 -6.63 -0.80 -10.11
N ASP A 35 -5.64 -0.38 -10.91
CA ASP A 35 -5.83 0.47 -12.10
C ASP A 35 -6.64 -0.21 -13.20
N VAL A 36 -6.52 -1.54 -13.33
CA VAL A 36 -7.39 -2.32 -14.21
C VAL A 36 -8.85 -2.19 -13.75
N PHE A 37 -9.12 -2.26 -12.44
CA PHE A 37 -10.46 -2.02 -11.91
C PHE A 37 -10.94 -0.60 -12.12
N PHE A 38 -10.11 0.41 -11.80
CA PHE A 38 -10.47 1.82 -11.97
C PHE A 38 -10.80 2.14 -13.43
N THR A 39 -9.95 1.72 -14.35
CA THR A 39 -10.14 1.90 -15.80
C THR A 39 -11.41 1.21 -16.28
N PHE A 40 -11.63 -0.04 -15.87
CA PHE A 40 -12.82 -0.79 -16.25
C PHE A 40 -14.11 -0.18 -15.67
N SER A 41 -14.05 0.27 -14.42
CA SER A 41 -15.15 0.91 -13.71
C SER A 41 -15.53 2.23 -14.37
N GLY A 42 -14.55 3.08 -14.68
CA GLY A 42 -14.76 4.33 -15.38
C GLY A 42 -15.39 4.15 -16.77
N PHE A 43 -14.94 3.12 -17.50
CA PHE A 43 -15.57 2.72 -18.76
C PHE A 43 -17.04 2.30 -18.57
N LEU A 44 -17.29 1.38 -17.64
CA LEU A 44 -18.61 0.77 -17.48
C LEU A 44 -19.65 1.78 -16.98
N ILE A 45 -19.32 2.57 -15.95
CA ILE A 45 -20.25 3.56 -15.39
C ILE A 45 -20.59 4.62 -16.44
N THR A 46 -19.59 5.19 -17.10
CA THR A 46 -19.78 6.23 -18.12
C THR A 46 -20.61 5.71 -19.28
N ALA A 47 -20.32 4.50 -19.77
CA ALA A 47 -21.06 3.94 -20.89
C ALA A 47 -22.53 3.68 -20.54
N LEU A 48 -22.83 3.21 -19.32
CA LEU A 48 -24.20 2.97 -18.88
C LEU A 48 -25.00 4.28 -18.73
N LEU A 49 -24.39 5.35 -18.22
CA LEU A 49 -25.04 6.66 -18.08
C LEU A 49 -25.34 7.29 -19.45
N ILE A 50 -24.37 7.25 -20.37
CA ILE A 50 -24.57 7.73 -21.76
C ILE A 50 -25.67 6.91 -22.45
N GLU A 51 -25.75 5.61 -22.19
CA GLU A 51 -26.78 4.76 -22.80
C GLU A 51 -28.17 5.01 -22.21
N GLU A 52 -28.27 5.24 -20.90
CA GLU A 52 -29.53 5.61 -20.25
C GLU A 52 -30.08 6.92 -20.85
N PHE A 53 -29.21 7.93 -21.01
CA PHE A 53 -29.55 9.16 -21.72
C PHE A 53 -29.93 8.90 -23.19
N SER A 54 -29.20 8.03 -23.88
CA SER A 54 -29.50 7.69 -25.27
C SER A 54 -30.88 7.06 -25.47
N LYS A 55 -31.37 6.33 -24.46
CA LYS A 55 -32.67 5.66 -24.50
C LYS A 55 -33.81 6.55 -24.01
N ASN A 56 -33.58 7.29 -22.93
CA ASN A 56 -34.64 7.98 -22.19
C ASN A 56 -34.57 9.51 -22.28
N HIS A 57 -33.51 10.05 -22.90
CA HIS A 57 -33.14 11.48 -22.87
C HIS A 57 -32.96 12.07 -21.46
N GLU A 58 -32.89 11.21 -20.45
CA GLU A 58 -32.68 11.57 -19.05
C GLU A 58 -31.86 10.49 -18.35
N ILE A 59 -31.19 10.88 -17.27
CA ILE A 59 -30.43 9.97 -16.40
C ILE A 59 -31.15 9.88 -15.06
N ASP A 60 -31.54 8.66 -14.67
CA ASP A 60 -32.12 8.37 -13.35
C ASP A 60 -30.98 8.26 -12.31
N LEU A 61 -30.59 9.40 -11.77
CA LEU A 61 -29.50 9.52 -10.79
C LEU A 61 -29.81 8.74 -9.50
N VAL A 62 -31.06 8.79 -9.02
CA VAL A 62 -31.46 8.07 -7.80
C VAL A 62 -31.41 6.56 -8.03
N GLY A 63 -31.93 6.08 -9.16
CA GLY A 63 -31.81 4.68 -9.55
C GLY A 63 -30.36 4.24 -9.76
N PHE A 64 -29.51 5.10 -10.30
CA PHE A 64 -28.08 4.86 -10.41
C PHE A 64 -27.44 4.62 -9.03
N PHE A 65 -27.60 5.55 -8.09
CA PHE A 65 -27.04 5.42 -6.75
C PHE A 65 -27.63 4.23 -5.98
N ARG A 66 -28.94 3.98 -6.12
CA ARG A 66 -29.58 2.79 -5.52
C ARG A 66 -28.94 1.50 -6.01
N ARG A 67 -28.68 1.37 -7.32
CA ARG A 67 -27.99 0.18 -7.90
C ARG A 67 -26.57 0.02 -7.37
N ARG A 68 -25.84 1.13 -7.16
CA ARG A 68 -24.48 1.11 -6.60
C ARG A 68 -24.50 0.75 -5.12
N PHE A 69 -25.40 1.34 -4.33
CA PHE A 69 -25.56 1.07 -2.90
C PHE A 69 -25.74 -0.42 -2.63
N TYR A 70 -26.72 -1.07 -3.27
CA TYR A 70 -26.99 -2.50 -3.08
C TYR A 70 -25.87 -3.43 -3.58
N ARG A 71 -24.94 -2.92 -4.39
CA ARG A 71 -23.78 -3.69 -4.86
C ARG A 71 -22.57 -3.52 -3.95
N ILE A 72 -22.40 -2.35 -3.35
CA ILE A 72 -21.17 -1.94 -2.63
C ILE A 72 -21.34 -2.14 -1.13
N VAL A 73 -22.42 -1.62 -0.54
CA VAL A 73 -22.54 -1.52 0.92
C VAL A 73 -22.72 -2.90 1.59
N PRO A 74 -23.58 -3.81 1.11
CA PRO A 74 -23.75 -5.11 1.75
C PRO A 74 -22.46 -5.93 1.94
N PRO A 75 -21.62 -6.15 0.91
CA PRO A 75 -20.38 -6.90 1.09
C PRO A 75 -19.36 -6.18 1.98
N VAL A 76 -19.32 -4.83 1.98
CA VAL A 76 -18.43 -4.05 2.87
C VAL A 76 -18.83 -4.24 4.33
N VAL A 77 -20.13 -4.13 4.64
CA VAL A 77 -20.63 -4.35 6.00
C VAL A 77 -20.36 -5.80 6.41
N LEU A 78 -20.64 -6.77 5.54
CA LEU A 78 -20.36 -8.17 5.82
C LEU A 78 -18.86 -8.42 6.08
N MET A 79 -17.98 -7.79 5.30
CA MET A 79 -16.53 -7.88 5.49
C MET A 79 -16.13 -7.45 6.89
N VAL A 80 -16.58 -6.28 7.35
CA VAL A 80 -16.29 -5.80 8.71
C VAL A 80 -16.84 -6.78 9.74
N LEU A 81 -18.13 -7.13 9.66
CA LEU A 81 -18.78 -8.01 10.64
C LEU A 81 -18.08 -9.37 10.78
N VAL A 82 -17.68 -9.99 9.66
CA VAL A 82 -17.11 -11.34 9.65
C VAL A 82 -15.63 -11.35 9.99
N THR A 83 -14.89 -10.29 9.64
CA THR A 83 -13.46 -10.21 9.94
C THR A 83 -13.21 -10.00 11.43
N MET A 84 -14.05 -9.24 12.12
CA MET A 84 -13.77 -8.85 13.51
C MET A 84 -13.60 -10.03 14.49
N PRO A 85 -14.42 -11.10 14.46
CA PRO A 85 -14.16 -12.27 15.31
C PRO A 85 -12.78 -12.90 15.10
N PHE A 86 -12.21 -12.82 13.89
CA PHE A 86 -10.89 -13.39 13.61
C PHE A 86 -9.75 -12.56 14.19
N THR A 87 -9.99 -11.30 14.56
CA THR A 87 -8.92 -10.45 15.13
C THR A 87 -8.51 -10.88 16.54
N PHE A 88 -9.30 -11.71 17.22
CA PHE A 88 -8.89 -12.33 18.49
C PHE A 88 -7.71 -13.31 18.33
N LEU A 89 -7.38 -13.69 17.10
CA LEU A 89 -6.26 -14.58 16.80
C LEU A 89 -4.92 -13.83 16.65
N VAL A 90 -4.93 -12.50 16.54
CA VAL A 90 -3.72 -11.69 16.30
C VAL A 90 -3.40 -10.77 17.47
N ARG A 91 -2.17 -10.23 17.47
CA ARG A 91 -1.73 -9.24 18.46
C ARG A 91 -2.59 -7.98 18.42
N GLN A 92 -2.76 -7.34 19.58
CA GLN A 92 -3.56 -6.11 19.70
C GLN A 92 -3.06 -4.94 18.83
N ASP A 93 -1.78 -4.93 18.46
CA ASP A 93 -1.26 -3.91 17.56
C ASP A 93 -1.95 -3.89 16.18
N TYR A 94 -2.39 -5.05 15.66
CA TYR A 94 -3.11 -5.15 14.38
C TYR A 94 -4.53 -4.57 14.43
N VAL A 95 -5.08 -4.41 15.64
CA VAL A 95 -6.38 -3.77 15.85
C VAL A 95 -6.24 -2.38 16.47
N ALA A 96 -5.02 -1.83 16.55
CA ALA A 96 -4.83 -0.47 16.99
C ALA A 96 -5.60 0.51 16.09
N GLY A 97 -6.35 1.43 16.70
CA GLY A 97 -7.16 2.40 15.97
C GLY A 97 -8.29 1.80 15.12
N ILE A 98 -8.69 0.54 15.34
CA ILE A 98 -9.65 -0.17 14.47
C ILE A 98 -10.99 0.56 14.32
N GLY A 99 -11.44 1.31 15.35
CA GLY A 99 -12.64 2.13 15.26
C GLY A 99 -12.54 3.22 14.19
N GLY A 100 -11.37 3.87 14.08
CA GLY A 100 -11.08 4.84 13.03
C GLY A 100 -11.01 4.19 11.65
N GLN A 101 -10.38 3.01 11.55
CA GLN A 101 -10.35 2.23 10.31
C GLN A 101 -11.76 1.83 9.85
N ILE A 102 -12.60 1.31 10.75
CA ILE A 102 -14.00 0.94 10.46
C ILE A 102 -14.81 2.16 10.05
N ALA A 103 -14.67 3.30 10.74
CA ALA A 103 -15.32 4.54 10.35
C ALA A 103 -14.88 5.00 8.95
N GLY A 104 -13.59 4.89 8.64
CA GLY A 104 -13.05 5.14 7.31
C GLY A 104 -13.66 4.21 6.25
N VAL A 105 -13.76 2.91 6.52
CA VAL A 105 -14.36 1.92 5.62
C VAL A 105 -15.83 2.21 5.35
N LEU A 106 -16.63 2.38 6.41
CA LEU A 106 -18.07 2.59 6.30
C LEU A 106 -18.43 3.97 5.74
N GLY A 107 -17.59 4.97 6.01
CA GLY A 107 -17.69 6.31 5.46
C GLY A 107 -17.11 6.47 4.05
N PHE A 108 -16.47 5.44 3.49
CA PHE A 108 -15.70 5.51 2.24
C PHE A 108 -14.61 6.59 2.26
N MET A 109 -13.90 6.72 3.38
CA MET A 109 -12.85 7.71 3.63
C MET A 109 -11.51 7.08 4.00
N THR A 110 -11.32 5.77 3.81
CA THR A 110 -10.07 5.06 4.15
C THR A 110 -8.84 5.75 3.56
N ASN A 111 -8.90 6.21 2.30
CA ASN A 111 -7.77 6.89 1.67
C ASN A 111 -7.37 8.20 2.39
N PHE A 112 -8.34 8.95 2.92
CA PHE A 112 -8.06 10.16 3.71
C PHE A 112 -7.61 9.83 5.13
N TYR A 113 -8.20 8.79 5.74
CA TYR A 113 -7.77 8.29 7.04
C TYR A 113 -6.28 7.95 7.01
N GLU A 114 -5.85 7.13 6.04
CA GLU A 114 -4.44 6.76 5.89
C GLU A 114 -3.52 7.97 5.63
N LEU A 115 -3.96 8.92 4.79
CA LEU A 115 -3.18 10.14 4.55
C LEU A 115 -3.02 11.01 5.82
N LEU A 116 -4.07 11.10 6.64
CA LEU A 116 -4.08 11.93 7.85
C LEU A 116 -3.32 11.29 9.01
N THR A 117 -3.35 9.96 9.11
CA THR A 117 -2.62 9.21 10.15
C THR A 117 -1.18 8.88 9.75
N GLY A 118 -0.74 9.27 8.55
CA GLY A 118 0.60 8.98 8.05
C GLY A 118 0.80 7.51 7.67
N GLY A 119 -0.28 6.79 7.37
CA GLY A 119 -0.25 5.40 6.94
C GLY A 119 0.56 5.22 5.65
N SER A 120 1.25 4.08 5.56
CA SER A 120 2.02 3.71 4.36
C SER A 120 1.43 2.45 3.73
N TYR A 121 1.21 2.49 2.42
CA TYR A 121 0.70 1.34 1.66
C TYR A 121 1.63 0.14 1.76
N GLU A 122 2.95 0.37 1.79
CA GLU A 122 3.96 -0.67 1.98
C GLU A 122 4.44 -0.80 3.44
N SER A 123 3.67 -0.35 4.43
CA SER A 123 4.06 -0.55 5.84
C SER A 123 4.26 -2.04 6.10
N GLN A 124 5.51 -2.44 6.32
CA GLN A 124 5.86 -3.85 6.56
C GLN A 124 5.76 -4.24 8.03
N PHE A 125 5.57 -3.25 8.92
CA PHE A 125 5.62 -3.46 10.37
C PHE A 125 4.29 -4.01 10.89
N ILE A 126 3.24 -3.18 10.86
CA ILE A 126 1.90 -3.51 11.34
C ILE A 126 0.89 -2.88 10.39
N PRO A 127 0.55 -3.56 9.28
CA PRO A 127 -0.42 -3.05 8.32
C PRO A 127 -1.82 -2.93 8.94
N HIS A 128 -2.50 -1.82 8.66
CA HIS A 128 -3.90 -1.64 8.98
C HIS A 128 -4.77 -2.71 8.30
N LEU A 129 -5.70 -3.29 9.07
CA LEU A 129 -6.51 -4.43 8.64
C LEU A 129 -7.40 -4.12 7.45
N PHE A 130 -7.80 -2.85 7.29
CA PHE A 130 -8.69 -2.40 6.21
C PHE A 130 -8.05 -1.37 5.26
N VAL A 131 -6.72 -1.28 5.21
CA VAL A 131 -6.03 -0.28 4.36
C VAL A 131 -6.45 -0.37 2.89
N HIS A 132 -6.61 -1.58 2.33
CA HIS A 132 -6.95 -1.82 0.93
C HIS A 132 -8.27 -1.16 0.49
N ASN A 133 -9.18 -0.87 1.43
CA ASN A 133 -10.40 -0.11 1.17
C ASN A 133 -10.16 1.34 0.71
N TRP A 134 -8.91 1.84 0.75
CA TRP A 134 -8.55 3.12 0.13
C TRP A 134 -8.99 3.18 -1.34
N SER A 135 -8.85 2.07 -2.08
CA SER A 135 -9.18 2.06 -3.51
C SER A 135 -10.70 2.11 -3.72
N LEU A 136 -11.45 1.44 -2.84
CA LEU A 136 -12.91 1.47 -2.82
C LEU A 136 -13.43 2.87 -2.47
N ALA A 137 -12.79 3.55 -1.51
CA ALA A 137 -13.12 4.93 -1.16
C ALA A 137 -13.01 5.84 -2.40
N VAL A 138 -11.87 5.78 -3.10
CA VAL A 138 -11.66 6.52 -4.36
C VAL A 138 -12.70 6.15 -5.42
N GLU A 139 -13.04 4.87 -5.55
CA GLU A 139 -14.07 4.41 -6.48
C GLU A 139 -15.47 4.97 -6.15
N VAL A 140 -15.84 5.02 -4.88
CA VAL A 140 -17.13 5.61 -4.44
C VAL A 140 -17.13 7.13 -4.63
N HIS A 141 -16.02 7.83 -4.36
CA HIS A 141 -15.87 9.24 -4.70
C HIS A 141 -16.11 9.48 -6.19
N TYR A 142 -15.49 8.66 -7.04
CA TYR A 142 -15.71 8.70 -8.49
C TYR A 142 -17.19 8.47 -8.82
N TYR A 143 -17.85 7.45 -8.27
CA TYR A 143 -19.27 7.19 -8.56
C TYR A 143 -20.18 8.35 -8.23
N ILE A 144 -19.98 8.99 -7.07
CA ILE A 144 -20.78 10.12 -6.62
C ILE A 144 -20.53 11.34 -7.51
N LEU A 145 -19.27 11.77 -7.60
CA LEU A 145 -18.89 13.00 -8.31
C LEU A 145 -19.14 12.87 -9.82
N TRP A 146 -18.78 11.74 -10.41
CA TRP A 146 -18.96 11.50 -11.84
C TRP A 146 -20.42 11.29 -12.22
N GLY A 147 -21.18 10.54 -11.41
CA GLY A 147 -22.62 10.37 -11.61
C GLY A 147 -23.34 11.72 -11.64
N LEU A 148 -23.02 12.61 -10.69
CA LEU A 148 -23.54 13.98 -10.64
C LEU A 148 -23.08 14.82 -11.84
N ALA A 149 -21.80 14.76 -12.20
CA ALA A 149 -21.26 15.51 -13.32
C ALA A 149 -21.94 15.13 -14.64
N VAL A 150 -21.99 13.84 -14.98
CA VAL A 150 -22.61 13.37 -16.22
C VAL A 150 -24.12 13.65 -16.23
N TRP A 151 -24.80 13.49 -15.09
CA TRP A 151 -26.20 13.89 -14.95
C TRP A 151 -26.39 15.38 -15.24
N PHE A 152 -25.55 16.27 -14.71
CA PHE A 152 -25.62 17.70 -14.98
C PHE A 152 -25.34 18.02 -16.46
N LEU A 153 -24.30 17.42 -17.07
CA LEU A 153 -24.01 17.58 -18.50
C LEU A 153 -25.18 17.09 -19.36
N SER A 154 -25.89 16.04 -18.94
CA SER A 154 -27.06 15.52 -19.65
C SER A 154 -28.23 16.50 -19.70
N LYS A 155 -28.36 17.39 -18.71
CA LYS A 155 -29.38 18.46 -18.70
C LYS A 155 -29.07 19.58 -19.71
N GLN A 156 -27.81 19.73 -20.11
CA GLN A 156 -27.38 20.73 -21.09
C GLN A 156 -27.28 20.17 -22.51
N ALA A 157 -27.03 18.86 -22.63
CA ALA A 157 -26.87 18.21 -23.92
C ALA A 157 -28.21 18.07 -24.64
N LYS A 158 -28.27 18.56 -25.88
CA LYS A 158 -29.44 18.45 -26.77
C LYS A 158 -29.43 17.16 -27.58
N SER A 159 -28.29 16.46 -27.62
CA SER A 159 -28.13 15.22 -28.38
C SER A 159 -27.12 14.28 -27.72
N ASN A 160 -27.19 13.00 -28.08
CA ASN A 160 -26.24 11.99 -27.63
C ASN A 160 -24.80 12.30 -28.05
N GLY A 161 -24.61 12.89 -29.23
CA GLY A 161 -23.29 13.31 -29.71
C GLY A 161 -22.71 14.45 -28.87
N GLN A 162 -23.55 15.42 -28.51
CA GLN A 162 -23.14 16.54 -27.66
C GLN A 162 -22.76 16.05 -26.26
N LEU A 163 -23.58 15.18 -25.63
CA LEU A 163 -23.26 14.62 -24.32
C LEU A 163 -21.92 13.86 -24.36
N LYS A 164 -21.71 13.00 -25.36
CA LYS A 164 -20.44 12.28 -25.54
C LYS A 164 -19.24 13.22 -25.68
N GLY A 165 -19.37 14.29 -26.45
CA GLY A 165 -18.31 15.30 -26.60
C GLY A 165 -18.00 16.02 -25.29
N MET A 166 -19.02 16.45 -24.55
CA MET A 166 -18.85 17.10 -23.24
C MET A 166 -18.20 16.16 -22.23
N VAL A 167 -18.66 14.92 -22.17
CA VAL A 167 -18.09 13.88 -21.29
C VAL A 167 -16.64 13.57 -21.67
N PHE A 168 -16.32 13.47 -22.96
CA PHE A 168 -14.97 13.25 -23.45
C PHE A 168 -14.04 14.39 -23.02
N LEU A 169 -14.44 15.65 -23.26
CA LEU A 169 -13.63 16.81 -22.90
C LEU A 169 -13.39 16.89 -21.40
N LEU A 170 -14.44 16.75 -20.58
CA LEU A 170 -14.29 16.74 -19.13
C LEU A 170 -13.38 15.60 -18.66
N SER A 171 -13.56 14.39 -19.19
CA SER A 171 -12.72 13.25 -18.83
C SER A 171 -11.26 13.49 -19.22
N ALA A 172 -11.00 14.03 -20.41
CA ALA A 172 -9.65 14.34 -20.87
C ALA A 172 -8.98 15.41 -19.99
N THR A 173 -9.71 16.46 -19.62
CA THR A 173 -9.21 17.50 -18.72
C THR A 173 -8.85 16.93 -17.34
N VAL A 174 -9.75 16.16 -16.72
CA VAL A 174 -9.47 15.59 -15.38
C VAL A 174 -8.36 14.55 -15.45
N PHE A 175 -8.31 13.74 -16.51
CA PHE A 175 -7.20 12.81 -16.76
C PHE A 175 -5.85 13.55 -16.76
N LEU A 176 -5.72 14.61 -17.56
CA LEU A 176 -4.45 15.35 -17.68
C LEU A 176 -4.06 15.98 -16.34
N ILE A 177 -5.00 16.63 -15.64
CA ILE A 177 -4.72 17.26 -14.34
C ILE A 177 -4.25 16.21 -13.33
N SER A 178 -4.96 15.10 -13.22
CA SER A 178 -4.66 14.06 -12.24
C SER A 178 -3.34 13.32 -12.56
N PHE A 179 -3.11 12.97 -13.83
CA PHE A 179 -1.86 12.37 -14.30
C PHE A 179 -0.65 13.28 -14.02
N PHE A 180 -0.69 14.55 -14.43
CA PHE A 180 0.42 15.47 -14.19
C PHE A 180 0.60 15.78 -12.70
N SER A 181 -0.47 15.78 -11.90
CA SER A 181 -0.36 15.91 -10.45
C SER A 181 0.41 14.74 -9.83
N MET A 182 0.15 13.50 -10.26
CA MET A 182 0.93 12.34 -9.81
C MET A 182 2.37 12.39 -10.32
N PHE A 183 2.54 12.69 -11.61
CA PHE A 183 3.85 12.77 -12.24
C PHE A 183 4.77 13.76 -11.51
N ILE A 184 4.32 15.01 -11.35
CA ILE A 184 5.09 16.05 -10.66
C ILE A 184 5.20 15.75 -9.17
N GLY A 185 4.10 15.35 -8.52
CA GLY A 185 4.05 15.05 -7.09
C GLY A 185 5.04 13.97 -6.66
N SER A 186 5.28 12.97 -7.52
CA SER A 186 6.22 11.87 -7.25
C SER A 186 7.67 12.33 -7.03
N PHE A 187 8.09 13.47 -7.60
CA PHE A 187 9.41 14.04 -7.35
C PHE A 187 9.51 14.84 -6.04
N LEU A 188 8.37 15.21 -5.46
CA LEU A 188 8.30 16.14 -4.32
C LEU A 188 7.96 15.45 -3.01
N VAL A 189 7.51 14.19 -3.05
CA VAL A 189 7.14 13.44 -1.86
C VAL A 189 8.29 12.60 -1.32
N THR A 190 8.33 12.48 0.00
CA THR A 190 9.25 11.58 0.71
C THR A 190 8.75 10.13 0.73
N SER A 191 7.44 9.93 0.57
CA SER A 191 6.78 8.63 0.47
C SER A 191 5.76 8.64 -0.66
N TYR A 192 5.83 7.64 -1.53
CA TYR A 192 4.89 7.54 -2.65
C TYR A 192 3.47 7.16 -2.22
N SER A 193 3.28 6.62 -1.01
CA SER A 193 1.95 6.34 -0.45
C SER A 193 1.02 7.57 -0.48
N SER A 194 1.58 8.77 -0.30
CA SER A 194 0.83 10.02 -0.31
C SER A 194 0.20 10.33 -1.68
N VAL A 195 0.94 10.12 -2.78
CA VAL A 195 0.41 10.29 -4.15
C VAL A 195 -0.39 9.07 -4.61
N TYR A 196 -0.19 7.92 -3.99
CA TYR A 196 -0.93 6.70 -4.31
C TYR A 196 -2.34 6.70 -3.72
N PHE A 197 -2.52 7.12 -2.47
CA PHE A 197 -3.82 7.20 -1.80
C PHE A 197 -4.65 8.43 -2.20
N SER A 198 -4.02 9.45 -2.77
CA SER A 198 -4.72 10.70 -3.06
C SER A 198 -5.74 10.54 -4.20
N SER A 199 -6.98 10.96 -3.90
CA SER A 199 -8.06 11.04 -4.89
C SER A 199 -7.79 12.05 -5.99
N LEU A 200 -6.82 12.97 -5.82
CA LEU A 200 -6.45 13.94 -6.84
C LEU A 200 -5.46 13.35 -7.85
N THR A 201 -4.41 12.68 -7.36
CA THR A 201 -3.30 12.19 -8.18
C THR A 201 -3.63 10.84 -8.83
N HIS A 202 -4.43 9.99 -8.18
CA HIS A 202 -4.61 8.60 -8.62
C HIS A 202 -5.98 8.28 -9.24
N VAL A 203 -6.83 9.29 -9.48
CA VAL A 203 -8.17 9.07 -10.06
C VAL A 203 -8.17 8.97 -11.60
N TYR A 204 -7.09 9.38 -12.27
CA TYR A 204 -7.03 9.43 -13.73
C TYR A 204 -7.33 8.10 -14.48
N PRO A 205 -7.06 6.88 -13.94
CA PRO A 205 -7.43 5.65 -14.64
C PRO A 205 -8.93 5.56 -14.93
N PHE A 206 -9.80 6.01 -14.01
CA PHE A 206 -11.25 6.09 -14.25
C PHE A 206 -11.59 6.96 -15.47
N PHE A 207 -10.88 8.08 -15.63
CA PHE A 207 -11.15 9.02 -16.71
C PHE A 207 -10.63 8.53 -18.06
N LEU A 208 -9.54 7.75 -18.10
CA LEU A 208 -9.14 6.99 -19.28
C LEU A 208 -10.23 6.01 -19.73
N GLY A 209 -10.81 5.26 -18.78
CA GLY A 209 -11.97 4.42 -19.04
C GLY A 209 -13.18 5.20 -19.55
N SER A 210 -13.46 6.35 -18.94
CA SER A 210 -14.56 7.24 -19.30
C SER A 210 -14.42 7.80 -20.72
N ILE A 211 -13.21 8.17 -21.12
CA ILE A 211 -12.89 8.57 -22.50
C ILE A 211 -13.25 7.44 -23.47
N LEU A 212 -12.78 6.22 -23.21
CA LEU A 212 -13.06 5.07 -24.08
C LEU A 212 -14.56 4.78 -24.18
N ALA A 213 -15.32 4.97 -23.10
CA ALA A 213 -16.76 4.77 -23.08
C ALA A 213 -17.51 5.66 -24.08
N THR A 214 -17.06 6.90 -24.29
CA THR A 214 -17.70 7.83 -25.26
C THR A 214 -17.58 7.33 -26.70
N ILE A 215 -16.52 6.57 -27.00
CA ILE A 215 -16.16 6.12 -28.35
C ILE A 215 -16.67 4.70 -28.62
N VAL A 216 -16.60 3.80 -27.64
CA VAL A 216 -16.85 2.36 -27.80
C VAL A 216 -18.28 1.97 -27.44
N GLY A 217 -18.84 2.54 -26.37
CA GLY A 217 -20.15 2.18 -25.84
C GLY A 217 -20.26 0.73 -25.33
N VAL A 218 -21.42 0.38 -24.75
CA VAL A 218 -21.70 -0.97 -24.21
C VAL A 218 -22.77 -1.68 -25.02
N ARG A 219 -24.05 -1.26 -25.02
CA ARG A 219 -25.08 -1.97 -25.80
C ARG A 219 -25.30 -1.42 -27.20
N GLN A 220 -25.06 -0.12 -27.43
CA GLN A 220 -25.07 0.45 -28.77
C GLN A 220 -23.71 0.25 -29.44
N THR A 221 -23.67 -0.53 -30.54
CA THR A 221 -22.44 -0.74 -31.31
C THR A 221 -22.09 0.54 -32.08
N THR A 222 -21.05 1.24 -31.63
CA THR A 222 -20.59 2.48 -32.26
C THR A 222 -19.93 2.21 -33.61
N SER A 223 -19.76 3.26 -34.43
CA SER A 223 -19.12 3.16 -35.74
C SER A 223 -17.70 2.58 -35.66
N LEU A 224 -16.94 2.94 -34.61
CA LEU A 224 -15.63 2.36 -34.36
C LEU A 224 -15.70 0.85 -34.15
N VAL A 225 -16.58 0.37 -33.26
CA VAL A 225 -16.70 -1.07 -32.99
C VAL A 225 -17.16 -1.83 -34.24
N LYS A 226 -18.08 -1.27 -35.03
CA LYS A 226 -18.49 -1.86 -36.33
C LYS A 226 -17.31 -1.97 -37.29
N GLN A 227 -16.50 -0.91 -37.41
CA GLN A 227 -15.32 -0.88 -38.26
C GLN A 227 -14.25 -1.87 -37.78
N LEU A 228 -13.95 -1.91 -36.48
CA LEU A 228 -12.99 -2.85 -35.90
C LEU A 228 -13.48 -4.30 -36.02
N ASN A 229 -14.78 -4.56 -35.85
CA ASN A 229 -15.34 -5.89 -36.07
C ASN A 229 -15.16 -6.36 -37.53
N LYS A 230 -15.17 -5.44 -38.50
CA LYS A 230 -14.91 -5.75 -39.91
C LYS A 230 -13.41 -5.95 -40.21
N ILE A 231 -12.54 -5.14 -39.62
CA ILE A 231 -11.09 -5.14 -39.93
C ILE A 231 -10.32 -6.19 -39.13
N TRP A 232 -10.69 -6.42 -37.87
CA TRP A 232 -10.03 -7.41 -37.02
C TRP A 232 -10.70 -8.75 -37.25
N ASP A 233 -9.92 -9.80 -37.49
CA ASP A 233 -10.41 -11.17 -37.39
C ASP A 233 -10.42 -11.63 -35.92
N LEU A 234 -10.86 -12.87 -35.67
CA LEU A 234 -10.88 -13.43 -34.32
C LEU A 234 -9.46 -13.50 -33.73
N ARG A 235 -8.46 -13.91 -34.53
CA ARG A 235 -7.07 -14.06 -34.10
C ARG A 235 -6.47 -12.73 -33.65
N LYS A 236 -6.63 -11.67 -34.43
CA LYS A 236 -6.16 -10.31 -34.10
C LYS A 236 -6.86 -9.77 -32.87
N THR A 237 -8.16 -10.02 -32.70
CA THR A 237 -8.91 -9.62 -31.49
C THR A 237 -8.34 -10.29 -30.25
N LEU A 238 -8.07 -11.60 -30.32
CA LEU A 238 -7.45 -12.34 -29.22
C LEU A 238 -6.00 -11.90 -28.96
N LEU A 239 -5.23 -11.57 -30.00
CA LEU A 239 -3.86 -11.05 -29.85
C LEU A 239 -3.82 -9.68 -29.18
N VAL A 240 -4.75 -8.77 -29.48
CA VAL A 240 -4.83 -7.47 -28.78
C VAL A 240 -5.17 -7.68 -27.31
N PHE A 241 -6.14 -8.57 -27.01
CA PHE A 241 -6.47 -8.92 -25.64
C PHE A 241 -5.28 -9.52 -24.89
N ALA A 242 -4.63 -10.54 -25.49
CA ALA A 242 -3.48 -11.21 -24.93
C ALA A 242 -2.26 -10.30 -24.80
N GLY A 243 -2.07 -9.35 -25.72
CA GLY A 243 -1.02 -8.34 -25.66
C GLY A 243 -1.20 -7.38 -24.48
N GLY A 244 -2.42 -6.90 -24.24
CA GLY A 244 -2.75 -6.11 -23.05
C GLY A 244 -2.52 -6.90 -21.76
N PHE A 245 -2.99 -8.14 -21.70
CA PHE A 245 -2.76 -9.01 -20.54
C PHE A 245 -1.27 -9.32 -20.31
N GLY A 246 -0.54 -9.69 -21.37
CA GLY A 246 0.89 -9.99 -21.29
C GLY A 246 1.71 -8.77 -20.88
N PHE A 247 1.35 -7.58 -21.34
CA PHE A 247 2.00 -6.34 -20.90
C PHE A 247 1.73 -6.04 -19.41
N LEU A 248 0.52 -6.26 -18.92
CA LEU A 248 0.23 -6.17 -17.48
C LEU A 248 1.06 -7.18 -16.67
N LEU A 249 1.26 -8.40 -17.18
CA LEU A 249 2.14 -9.37 -16.55
C LEU A 249 3.60 -8.88 -16.51
N ILE A 250 4.11 -8.28 -17.58
CA ILE A 250 5.46 -7.67 -17.59
C ILE A 250 5.58 -6.62 -16.47
N LEU A 251 4.62 -5.69 -16.38
CA LEU A 251 4.64 -4.70 -15.28
C LEU A 251 4.59 -5.40 -13.90
N THR A 252 3.77 -6.43 -13.77
CA THR A 252 3.59 -7.22 -12.54
C THR A 252 4.89 -7.87 -12.06
N PHE A 253 5.72 -8.38 -12.97
CA PHE A 253 6.98 -9.03 -12.62
C PHE A 253 8.12 -8.06 -12.33
N PHE A 254 8.13 -6.88 -12.96
CA PHE A 254 9.36 -6.05 -13.02
C PHE A 254 9.28 -4.69 -12.34
N VAL A 255 8.10 -4.17 -12.05
CA VAL A 255 7.95 -2.80 -11.51
C VAL A 255 7.56 -2.86 -10.04
N LYS A 256 8.47 -2.44 -9.16
CA LYS A 256 8.19 -2.33 -7.73
C LYS A 256 7.45 -1.04 -7.40
N PHE A 257 6.68 -1.03 -6.31
CA PHE A 257 5.97 0.15 -5.85
C PHE A 257 6.91 1.29 -5.45
N THR A 258 8.14 0.98 -5.02
CA THR A 258 9.19 1.97 -4.70
C THR A 258 9.83 2.60 -5.93
N TYR A 259 9.56 2.09 -7.14
CA TYR A 259 10.17 2.61 -8.36
C TYR A 259 9.45 3.89 -8.81
N LEU A 260 10.21 4.97 -8.97
CA LEU A 260 9.71 6.22 -9.55
C LEU A 260 8.99 6.01 -10.89
N PHE A 261 9.48 5.07 -11.71
CA PHE A 261 8.87 4.69 -12.99
C PHE A 261 7.37 4.33 -12.86
N ALA A 262 6.95 3.70 -11.76
CA ALA A 262 5.55 3.34 -11.53
C ALA A 262 4.64 4.58 -11.61
N TYR A 263 5.06 5.68 -10.97
CA TYR A 263 4.32 6.95 -10.85
C TYR A 263 4.44 7.85 -12.08
N LEU A 264 5.56 7.75 -12.82
CA LEU A 264 5.73 8.52 -14.05
C LEU A 264 4.97 7.92 -15.23
N MET A 265 5.04 6.60 -15.40
CA MET A 265 4.52 5.92 -16.58
C MET A 265 3.82 4.59 -16.28
N GLY A 266 4.20 3.86 -15.23
CA GLY A 266 3.68 2.51 -14.95
C GLY A 266 2.16 2.44 -14.86
N PHE A 267 1.55 3.29 -14.04
CA PHE A 267 0.09 3.35 -13.85
C PHE A 267 -0.65 3.74 -15.14
N LEU A 268 -0.09 4.67 -15.92
CA LEU A 268 -0.62 5.06 -17.24
C LEU A 268 -0.58 3.88 -18.20
N LEU A 269 0.56 3.19 -18.29
CA LEU A 269 0.75 2.05 -19.18
C LEU A 269 -0.14 0.87 -18.79
N ALA A 270 -0.34 0.61 -17.49
CA ALA A 270 -1.28 -0.38 -16.99
C ALA A 270 -2.73 -0.05 -17.39
N SER A 271 -3.13 1.22 -17.24
CA SER A 271 -4.45 1.71 -17.65
C SER A 271 -4.67 1.57 -19.16
N LEU A 272 -3.66 1.91 -19.99
CA LEU A 272 -3.72 1.73 -21.45
C LEU A 272 -3.82 0.26 -21.86
N ALA A 273 -3.11 -0.64 -21.17
CA ALA A 273 -3.23 -2.08 -21.39
C ALA A 273 -4.64 -2.59 -21.04
N ALA A 274 -5.23 -2.10 -19.94
CA ALA A 274 -6.62 -2.38 -19.59
C ALA A 274 -7.59 -1.86 -20.66
N LEU A 275 -7.40 -0.64 -21.20
CA LEU A 275 -8.21 -0.13 -22.30
C LEU A 275 -8.15 -1.01 -23.55
N ALA A 276 -6.97 -1.52 -23.90
CA ALA A 276 -6.79 -2.45 -25.02
C ALA A 276 -7.58 -3.75 -24.79
N MET A 277 -7.53 -4.30 -23.57
CA MET A 277 -8.31 -5.48 -23.19
C MET A 277 -9.82 -5.21 -23.24
N ILE A 278 -10.29 -4.05 -22.77
CA ILE A 278 -11.71 -3.65 -22.79
C ILE A 278 -12.21 -3.55 -24.24
N LEU A 279 -11.46 -2.86 -25.10
CA LEU A 279 -11.79 -2.71 -26.51
C LEU A 279 -11.85 -4.07 -27.21
N ALA A 280 -10.83 -4.91 -27.01
CA ALA A 280 -10.77 -6.25 -27.58
C ALA A 280 -11.93 -7.13 -27.09
N ALA A 281 -12.25 -7.10 -25.79
CA ALA A 281 -13.38 -7.85 -25.24
C ALA A 281 -14.73 -7.38 -25.81
N ARG A 282 -14.90 -6.07 -26.05
CA ARG A 282 -16.11 -5.55 -26.69
C ARG A 282 -16.24 -6.01 -28.13
N VAL A 283 -15.16 -5.99 -28.91
CA VAL A 283 -15.15 -6.53 -30.29
C VAL A 283 -15.39 -8.04 -30.28
N LEU A 284 -14.75 -8.76 -29.34
CA LEU A 284 -14.91 -10.20 -29.18
C LEU A 284 -16.36 -10.59 -28.88
N HIS A 285 -17.08 -9.78 -28.09
CA HIS A 285 -18.51 -9.98 -27.84
C HIS A 285 -19.32 -10.01 -29.15
N GLU A 286 -19.09 -9.05 -30.05
CA GLU A 286 -19.78 -8.97 -31.34
C GLU A 286 -19.38 -10.14 -32.27
N LYS A 287 -18.13 -10.60 -32.19
CA LYS A 287 -17.63 -11.73 -32.99
C LYS A 287 -18.15 -13.10 -32.57
N THR A 288 -18.63 -13.22 -31.34
CA THR A 288 -18.95 -14.51 -30.74
C THR A 288 -20.41 -14.59 -30.31
N PRO A 289 -21.41 -14.18 -31.13
CA PRO A 289 -22.80 -14.00 -30.68
C PRO A 289 -23.38 -15.27 -30.03
N ASN A 290 -23.04 -16.44 -30.56
CA ASN A 290 -23.56 -17.75 -30.13
C ASN A 290 -22.71 -18.44 -29.05
N VAL A 291 -21.57 -17.86 -28.65
CA VAL A 291 -20.71 -18.44 -27.61
C VAL A 291 -21.16 -17.91 -26.25
N GLN A 292 -21.38 -18.80 -25.29
CA GLN A 292 -21.64 -18.43 -23.90
C GLN A 292 -20.35 -18.40 -23.09
N GLU A 293 -20.25 -17.48 -22.13
CA GLU A 293 -19.12 -17.49 -21.19
C GLU A 293 -19.21 -18.74 -20.29
N PRO A 294 -18.08 -19.42 -20.04
CA PRO A 294 -18.02 -20.50 -19.07
C PRO A 294 -18.56 -20.07 -17.69
N LYS A 295 -19.32 -20.95 -17.03
CA LYS A 295 -19.92 -20.67 -15.72
C LYS A 295 -18.86 -20.35 -14.65
N MET A 296 -17.71 -21.03 -14.70
CA MET A 296 -16.59 -20.77 -13.78
C MET A 296 -16.03 -19.36 -13.93
N ILE A 297 -15.84 -18.88 -15.17
CA ILE A 297 -15.40 -17.50 -15.43
C ILE A 297 -16.44 -16.50 -14.92
N SER A 298 -17.72 -16.79 -15.15
CA SER A 298 -18.80 -15.93 -14.65
C SER A 298 -18.79 -15.86 -13.12
N PHE A 299 -18.67 -17.02 -12.45
CA PHE A 299 -18.57 -17.11 -10.99
C PHE A 299 -17.42 -16.27 -10.44
N LEU A 300 -16.19 -16.48 -10.95
CA LEU A 300 -15.01 -15.75 -10.50
C LEU A 300 -15.17 -14.24 -10.68
N ALA A 301 -15.73 -13.79 -11.80
CA ALA A 301 -15.94 -12.37 -12.08
C ALA A 301 -17.10 -11.73 -11.32
N ASP A 302 -18.10 -12.53 -10.93
CA ASP A 302 -19.27 -12.06 -10.19
C ASP A 302 -18.93 -11.88 -8.70
N THR A 303 -18.13 -12.80 -8.14
CA THR A 303 -17.64 -12.73 -6.76
C THR A 303 -16.39 -11.86 -6.61
N SER A 304 -15.76 -11.40 -7.70
CA SER A 304 -14.42 -10.78 -7.66
C SER A 304 -14.32 -9.59 -6.70
N TYR A 305 -15.37 -8.75 -6.66
CA TYR A 305 -15.43 -7.60 -5.78
C TYR A 305 -15.45 -7.99 -4.30
N ALA A 306 -16.27 -8.96 -3.92
CA ALA A 306 -16.32 -9.39 -2.53
C ALA A 306 -15.03 -10.14 -2.14
N VAL A 307 -14.44 -10.94 -3.04
CA VAL A 307 -13.11 -11.54 -2.80
C VAL A 307 -12.05 -10.47 -2.57
N TYR A 308 -12.05 -9.38 -3.35
CA TYR A 308 -11.18 -8.23 -3.13
C TYR A 308 -11.37 -7.60 -1.74
N LEU A 309 -12.59 -7.59 -1.19
CA LEU A 309 -12.79 -7.07 0.16
C LEU A 309 -12.22 -8.01 1.23
N PHE A 310 -12.52 -9.30 1.14
CA PHE A 310 -12.15 -10.26 2.19
C PHE A 310 -10.67 -10.67 2.17
N HIS A 311 -9.98 -10.63 1.02
CA HIS A 311 -8.65 -11.23 0.90
C HIS A 311 -7.62 -10.60 1.82
N TRP A 312 -7.57 -9.27 1.90
CA TRP A 312 -6.53 -8.56 2.66
C TRP A 312 -6.64 -8.80 4.17
N PRO A 313 -7.78 -8.54 4.84
CA PRO A 313 -7.88 -8.76 6.27
C PRO A 313 -7.64 -10.21 6.66
N PHE A 314 -8.14 -11.18 5.89
CA PHE A 314 -7.86 -12.59 6.16
C PHE A 314 -6.40 -12.96 5.94
N TYR A 315 -5.75 -12.42 4.91
CA TYR A 315 -4.34 -12.66 4.67
C TYR A 315 -3.46 -12.09 5.79
N ILE A 316 -3.76 -10.87 6.24
CA ILE A 316 -3.10 -10.24 7.40
C ILE A 316 -3.23 -11.14 8.62
N ILE A 317 -4.42 -11.66 8.91
CA ILE A 317 -4.64 -12.52 10.07
C ILE A 317 -3.93 -13.86 9.91
N PHE A 318 -4.15 -14.58 8.81
CA PHE A 318 -3.63 -15.94 8.65
C PHE A 318 -2.11 -15.99 8.46
N SER A 319 -1.49 -14.96 7.88
CA SER A 319 -0.03 -14.86 7.75
C SER A 319 0.69 -14.76 9.09
N GLN A 320 0.02 -14.29 10.15
CA GLN A 320 0.56 -14.28 11.51
C GLN A 320 0.47 -15.64 12.21
N LEU A 321 -0.35 -16.56 11.69
CA LEU A 321 -0.67 -17.83 12.34
C LEU A 321 0.04 -19.03 11.71
N THR A 322 0.40 -18.93 10.43
CA THR A 322 0.94 -20.04 9.65
C THR A 322 1.88 -19.55 8.56
N SER A 323 2.60 -20.46 7.91
CA SER A 323 3.42 -20.13 6.74
C SER A 323 2.58 -19.55 5.60
N ASN A 324 3.23 -18.73 4.76
CA ASN A 324 2.57 -17.97 3.71
C ASN A 324 1.66 -18.83 2.80
N LEU A 325 2.13 -19.99 2.34
CA LEU A 325 1.33 -20.84 1.43
C LEU A 325 0.01 -21.30 2.07
N PHE A 326 0.04 -21.69 3.34
CA PHE A 326 -1.17 -22.07 4.06
C PHE A 326 -2.06 -20.85 4.36
N ALA A 327 -1.46 -19.70 4.67
CA ALA A 327 -2.20 -18.44 4.84
C ALA A 327 -2.97 -18.06 3.56
N VAL A 328 -2.34 -18.20 2.38
CA VAL A 328 -2.97 -17.98 1.07
C VAL A 328 -4.14 -18.94 0.85
N LEU A 329 -3.95 -20.24 1.12
CA LEU A 329 -5.01 -21.23 0.95
C LEU A 329 -6.22 -20.92 1.85
N LEU A 330 -6.00 -20.64 3.14
CA LEU A 330 -7.06 -20.26 4.07
C LEU A 330 -7.75 -18.97 3.61
N THR A 331 -6.97 -17.96 3.24
CA THR A 331 -7.48 -16.68 2.72
C THR A 331 -8.40 -16.90 1.54
N LEU A 332 -8.00 -17.70 0.56
CA LEU A 332 -8.82 -18.01 -0.62
C LEU A 332 -10.11 -18.75 -0.24
N ILE A 333 -10.03 -19.76 0.62
CA ILE A 333 -11.20 -20.53 1.07
C ILE A 333 -12.23 -19.61 1.75
N PHE A 334 -11.80 -18.82 2.75
CA PHE A 334 -12.69 -17.93 3.48
C PHE A 334 -13.19 -16.77 2.61
N SER A 335 -12.32 -16.16 1.80
CA SER A 335 -12.71 -15.06 0.91
C SER A 335 -13.73 -15.50 -0.13
N TYR A 336 -13.53 -16.64 -0.80
CA TYR A 336 -14.52 -17.15 -1.76
C TYR A 336 -15.79 -17.66 -1.09
N GLY A 337 -15.69 -18.24 0.10
CA GLY A 337 -16.84 -18.65 0.91
C GLY A 337 -17.77 -17.47 1.23
N PHE A 338 -17.22 -16.43 1.86
CA PHE A 338 -18.00 -15.24 2.23
C PHE A 338 -18.37 -14.36 1.03
N ALA A 339 -17.54 -14.30 -0.01
CA ALA A 339 -17.89 -13.62 -1.25
C ALA A 339 -19.09 -14.28 -1.95
N SER A 340 -19.14 -15.62 -1.95
CA SER A 340 -20.27 -16.36 -2.52
C SER A 340 -21.54 -16.14 -1.69
N LEU A 341 -21.43 -16.17 -0.35
CA LEU A 341 -22.53 -15.83 0.54
C LEU A 341 -23.05 -14.41 0.28
N SER A 342 -22.14 -13.44 0.14
CA SER A 342 -22.52 -12.06 -0.16
C SER A 342 -23.26 -11.95 -1.50
N PHE A 343 -22.63 -12.42 -2.58
CA PHE A 343 -23.14 -12.16 -3.93
C PHE A 343 -24.43 -12.92 -4.26
N TYR A 344 -24.52 -14.19 -3.86
CA TYR A 344 -25.65 -15.05 -4.24
C TYR A 344 -26.81 -15.02 -3.24
N VAL A 345 -26.55 -14.62 -1.98
CA VAL A 345 -27.56 -14.62 -0.92
C VAL A 345 -27.81 -13.21 -0.38
N LEU A 346 -26.80 -12.56 0.19
CA LEU A 346 -26.98 -11.29 0.92
C LEU A 346 -27.42 -10.13 0.01
N GLU A 347 -26.70 -9.90 -1.09
CA GLU A 347 -26.98 -8.78 -2.01
C GLU A 347 -28.37 -8.91 -2.65
N PRO A 348 -28.80 -10.07 -3.19
CA PRO A 348 -30.16 -10.22 -3.73
C PRO A 348 -31.23 -10.16 -2.63
N TRP A 349 -30.95 -10.65 -1.43
CA TRP A 349 -31.90 -10.61 -0.30
C TRP A 349 -32.21 -9.17 0.09
N ILE A 350 -31.18 -8.36 0.33
CA ILE A 350 -31.30 -6.95 0.71
C ILE A 350 -31.91 -6.14 -0.44
N ALA A 351 -31.58 -6.46 -1.70
CA ALA A 351 -32.17 -5.81 -2.86
C ALA A 351 -33.62 -6.27 -3.16
N GLY A 352 -34.21 -7.14 -2.35
CA GLY A 352 -35.58 -7.66 -2.53
C GLY A 352 -35.76 -8.57 -3.75
N LYS A 353 -34.67 -9.04 -4.38
CA LYS A 353 -34.72 -9.89 -5.55
C LYS A 353 -35.08 -11.33 -5.17
N SER A 354 -35.71 -12.04 -6.10
CA SER A 354 -36.00 -13.48 -5.95
C SER A 354 -35.02 -14.25 -6.82
N THR A 355 -34.18 -15.08 -6.21
CA THR A 355 -33.26 -16.01 -6.89
C THR A 355 -33.63 -17.45 -6.52
N PRO A 356 -33.23 -18.47 -7.29
CA PRO A 356 -33.53 -19.86 -6.95
C PRO A 356 -33.08 -20.24 -5.53
N ILE A 357 -31.91 -19.76 -5.09
CA ILE A 357 -31.41 -19.98 -3.74
C ILE A 357 -32.33 -19.32 -2.70
N LEU A 358 -32.77 -18.08 -2.94
CA LEU A 358 -33.65 -17.37 -2.03
C LEU A 358 -35.06 -17.97 -1.97
N GLN A 359 -35.54 -18.54 -3.08
CA GLN A 359 -36.81 -19.28 -3.09
C GLN A 359 -36.77 -20.51 -2.20
N THR A 360 -35.61 -21.17 -2.08
CA THR A 360 -35.40 -22.29 -1.16
C THR A 360 -35.20 -21.82 0.29
N LEU A 361 -34.54 -20.67 0.51
CA LEU A 361 -34.22 -20.17 1.86
C LEU A 361 -35.39 -19.45 2.55
N ARG A 362 -36.17 -18.64 1.82
CA ARG A 362 -37.27 -17.84 2.38
C ARG A 362 -38.35 -18.64 3.12
N PRO A 363 -38.73 -19.87 2.68
CA PRO A 363 -39.71 -20.69 3.38
C PRO A 363 -39.19 -21.32 4.67
N LEU A 364 -37.86 -21.31 4.92
CA LEU A 364 -37.30 -21.94 6.11
C LEU A 364 -37.77 -21.20 7.37
N PRO A 365 -38.30 -21.92 8.38
CA PRO A 365 -38.75 -21.29 9.60
C PRO A 365 -37.56 -20.62 10.31
N TYR A 366 -37.81 -19.46 10.92
CA TYR A 366 -36.83 -18.69 11.69
C TYR A 366 -35.62 -18.14 10.92
N ILE A 367 -35.56 -18.24 9.58
CA ILE A 367 -34.40 -17.74 8.81
C ILE A 367 -34.13 -16.25 9.05
N HIS A 368 -35.18 -15.43 9.16
CA HIS A 368 -35.08 -14.01 9.48
C HIS A 368 -34.50 -13.78 10.88
N THR A 369 -34.95 -14.57 11.86
CA THR A 369 -34.44 -14.52 13.24
C THR A 369 -32.97 -14.94 13.29
N ILE A 370 -32.59 -16.03 12.63
CA ILE A 370 -31.20 -16.52 12.58
C ILE A 370 -30.28 -15.46 11.96
N LEU A 371 -30.69 -14.85 10.85
CA LEU A 371 -29.92 -13.79 10.20
C LEU A 371 -29.80 -12.56 11.11
N ALA A 372 -30.91 -12.09 11.69
CA ALA A 372 -30.92 -10.94 12.59
C ALA A 372 -30.06 -11.18 13.85
N THR A 373 -30.18 -12.35 14.48
CA THR A 373 -29.39 -12.72 15.65
C THR A 373 -27.91 -12.85 15.30
N SER A 374 -27.57 -13.52 14.19
CA SER A 374 -26.18 -13.63 13.72
C SER A 374 -25.56 -12.26 13.47
N THR A 375 -26.28 -11.37 12.76
CA THR A 375 -25.83 -9.99 12.52
C THR A 375 -25.70 -9.21 13.83
N GLY A 376 -26.64 -9.37 14.76
CA GLY A 376 -26.59 -8.71 16.08
C GLY A 376 -25.38 -9.15 16.92
N ILE A 377 -25.06 -10.45 16.93
CA ILE A 377 -23.88 -10.99 17.60
C ILE A 377 -22.60 -10.43 16.97
N LEU A 378 -22.49 -10.47 15.65
CA LEU A 378 -21.30 -9.94 14.95
C LEU A 378 -21.15 -8.43 15.17
N ALA A 379 -22.24 -7.67 15.15
CA ALA A 379 -22.22 -6.24 15.44
C ALA A 379 -21.80 -5.95 16.89
N PHE A 380 -22.25 -6.76 17.84
CA PHE A 380 -21.80 -6.68 19.22
C PHE A 380 -20.31 -6.98 19.37
N ILE A 381 -19.79 -7.99 18.65
CA ILE A 381 -18.35 -8.28 18.63
C ILE A 381 -17.57 -7.10 18.05
N VAL A 382 -18.02 -6.52 16.93
CA VAL A 382 -17.39 -5.34 16.33
C VAL A 382 -17.35 -4.19 17.32
N PHE A 383 -18.47 -3.93 18.02
CA PHE A 383 -18.55 -2.91 19.06
C PHE A 383 -17.57 -3.19 20.21
N LEU A 384 -17.52 -4.44 20.69
CA LEU A 384 -16.62 -4.84 21.78
C LEU A 384 -15.15 -4.71 21.39
N VAL A 385 -14.76 -5.19 20.20
CA VAL A 385 -13.39 -5.04 19.71
C VAL A 385 -13.03 -3.57 19.53
N THR A 386 -13.95 -2.75 19.00
CA THR A 386 -13.72 -1.30 18.86
C THR A 386 -13.54 -0.60 20.22
N LEU A 387 -14.31 -1.00 21.23
CA LEU A 387 -14.24 -0.44 22.58
C LEU A 387 -12.95 -0.82 23.31
N LEU A 388 -12.50 -2.07 23.13
CA LEU A 388 -11.35 -2.63 23.85
C LEU A 388 -10.02 -2.45 23.11
N ALA A 389 -10.05 -2.16 21.81
CA ALA A 389 -8.85 -1.96 21.02
C ALA A 389 -8.08 -0.72 21.48
N PRO A 390 -6.74 -0.78 21.55
CA PRO A 390 -5.95 0.40 21.86
C PRO A 390 -6.06 1.44 20.74
N GLN A 391 -5.96 2.72 21.07
CA GLN A 391 -5.96 3.80 20.07
C GLN A 391 -4.68 3.81 19.23
N VAL A 392 -3.55 3.48 19.87
CA VAL A 392 -2.21 3.40 19.26
C VAL A 392 -1.60 2.07 19.69
N GLY A 393 -0.94 1.37 18.77
CA GLY A 393 -0.29 0.10 19.07
C GLY A 393 0.79 0.27 20.15
N ALA A 394 1.08 -0.79 20.90
CA ALA A 394 2.18 -0.78 21.86
C ALA A 394 3.52 -0.51 21.15
N PHE A 395 3.68 -1.06 19.94
CA PHE A 395 4.85 -0.82 19.09
C PHE A 395 5.01 0.66 18.71
N GLU A 396 3.95 1.28 18.19
CA GLU A 396 3.96 2.70 17.79
C GLU A 396 4.10 3.65 18.99
N THR A 397 3.49 3.28 20.12
CA THR A 397 3.61 4.02 21.39
C THR A 397 5.08 4.06 21.82
N ASP A 398 5.76 2.93 21.79
CA ASP A 398 7.18 2.84 22.15
C ASP A 398 8.07 3.72 21.24
N LEU A 399 7.88 3.64 19.92
CA LEU A 399 8.61 4.50 18.97
C LEU A 399 8.34 5.99 19.20
N THR A 400 7.09 6.36 19.48
CA THR A 400 6.69 7.76 19.73
C THR A 400 7.31 8.29 21.02
N VAL A 401 7.22 7.52 22.11
CA VAL A 401 7.81 7.88 23.41
C VAL A 401 9.32 8.02 23.29
N ASN A 402 9.99 7.10 22.59
CA ASN A 402 11.42 7.18 22.37
C ASN A 402 11.80 8.40 21.50
N GLY A 403 11.00 8.74 20.48
CA GLY A 403 11.19 9.96 19.68
C GLY A 403 11.06 11.24 20.50
N LEU A 404 10.08 11.31 21.41
CA LEU A 404 9.90 12.46 22.31
C LEU A 404 11.06 12.59 23.30
N LYS A 405 11.49 11.48 23.93
CA LYS A 405 12.66 11.46 24.82
C LYS A 405 13.90 11.96 24.11
N GLN A 406 14.14 11.46 22.90
CA GLN A 406 15.25 11.88 22.06
C GLN A 406 15.22 13.38 21.75
N ALA A 407 14.05 13.91 21.34
CA ALA A 407 13.90 15.33 21.04
C ALA A 407 14.22 16.22 22.25
N ALA A 408 13.78 15.83 23.45
CA ALA A 408 14.08 16.54 24.68
C ALA A 408 15.59 16.54 25.00
N THR A 409 16.27 15.39 24.83
CA THR A 409 17.72 15.29 25.02
C THR A 409 18.48 16.15 24.01
N ASN A 410 18.10 16.08 22.73
CA ASN A 410 18.77 16.84 21.67
C ASN A 410 18.65 18.35 21.85
N ILE A 411 17.49 18.87 22.27
CA ILE A 411 17.34 20.31 22.57
C ILE A 411 18.35 20.75 23.63
N SER A 412 18.51 19.95 24.68
CA SER A 412 19.44 20.24 25.78
C SER A 412 20.89 20.19 25.31
N GLN A 413 21.25 19.18 24.50
CA GLN A 413 22.61 18.99 24.01
C GLN A 413 23.02 20.00 22.92
N THR A 414 22.12 20.35 21.99
CA THR A 414 22.37 21.37 20.98
C THR A 414 22.66 22.72 21.63
N LYS A 415 21.94 23.07 22.71
CA LYS A 415 22.23 24.27 23.50
C LYS A 415 23.66 24.24 24.05
N VAL A 416 24.06 23.14 24.69
CA VAL A 416 25.42 22.98 25.24
C VAL A 416 26.50 23.04 24.16
N MET A 417 26.26 22.47 22.98
CA MET A 417 27.21 22.54 21.87
C MET A 417 27.31 23.94 21.25
N ALA A 418 26.19 24.65 21.10
CA ALA A 418 26.20 26.04 20.64
C ALA A 418 27.01 26.93 21.59
N GLU A 419 26.92 26.70 22.90
CA GLU A 419 27.73 27.40 23.92
C GLU A 419 29.22 27.01 23.87
N ARG A 420 29.57 25.79 23.43
CA ARG A 420 30.96 25.29 23.36
C ARG A 420 31.66 25.53 22.03
N ALA A 421 30.92 25.69 20.93
CA ALA A 421 31.47 25.85 19.58
C ALA A 421 32.27 27.16 19.38
N GLU A 422 32.21 28.09 20.33
CA GLU A 422 33.06 29.30 20.34
C GLU A 422 34.54 29.02 20.69
N ALA A 423 34.90 27.81 21.15
CA ALA A 423 36.16 27.58 21.87
C ALA A 423 37.28 26.78 21.17
N ASP A 424 37.11 26.24 19.95
CA ASP A 424 38.15 25.40 19.31
C ASP A 424 38.56 25.80 17.88
N SER A 425 39.86 25.66 17.60
CA SER A 425 40.63 26.13 16.44
C SER A 425 40.30 25.46 15.10
N LEU A 426 39.62 24.31 15.11
CA LEU A 426 39.02 23.67 13.91
C LEU A 426 37.48 23.74 13.88
N GLY A 427 36.86 24.21 14.97
CA GLY A 427 35.40 24.28 15.13
C GLY A 427 34.66 22.94 15.19
N ILE A 428 35.35 21.81 15.38
CA ILE A 428 34.75 20.46 15.53
C ILE A 428 34.91 20.02 16.98
N ALA A 429 33.80 19.94 17.72
CA ALA A 429 33.83 19.51 19.11
C ALA A 429 33.95 17.98 19.26
N ASP A 430 34.65 17.56 20.31
CA ASP A 430 34.59 16.18 20.79
C ASP A 430 33.15 15.84 21.19
N GLY A 431 32.70 14.66 20.80
CA GLY A 431 31.34 14.19 21.04
C GLY A 431 30.94 13.08 20.06
N THR A 432 29.73 12.55 20.26
CA THR A 432 29.15 11.52 19.40
C THR A 432 27.77 11.95 18.94
N MET A 433 27.52 11.87 17.64
CA MET A 433 26.18 11.97 17.06
C MET A 433 25.83 10.65 16.38
N LEU A 434 24.69 10.08 16.73
CA LEU A 434 24.10 8.94 16.06
C LEU A 434 22.99 9.41 15.13
N ILE A 435 23.08 9.06 13.85
CA ILE A 435 22.06 9.28 12.83
C ILE A 435 21.48 7.91 12.46
N GLY A 436 20.29 7.58 12.97
CA GLY A 436 19.73 6.23 12.89
C GLY A 436 18.30 6.12 12.36
N ASP A 437 17.87 4.90 12.08
CA ASP A 437 16.52 4.55 11.64
C ASP A 437 15.60 4.10 12.80
N SER A 438 14.51 3.39 12.47
CA SER A 438 13.53 2.88 13.45
C SER A 438 14.14 1.92 14.47
N VAL A 439 15.17 1.15 14.09
CA VAL A 439 15.82 0.18 14.99
C VAL A 439 16.62 0.92 16.05
N ALA A 440 17.38 1.93 15.64
CA ALA A 440 18.08 2.82 16.57
C ALA A 440 17.10 3.61 17.45
N LEU A 441 15.97 4.06 16.90
CA LEU A 441 14.94 4.78 17.65
C LEU A 441 14.34 3.90 18.75
N ARG A 442 14.08 2.62 18.45
CA ARG A 442 13.61 1.65 19.45
C ARG A 442 14.62 1.43 20.57
N ALA A 443 15.91 1.52 20.28
CA ALA A 443 16.98 1.41 21.27
C ALA A 443 17.29 2.74 22.01
N ASN A 444 16.58 3.84 21.75
CA ASN A 444 16.98 5.19 22.20
C ASN A 444 17.25 5.28 23.71
N THR A 445 16.38 4.71 24.55
CA THR A 445 16.58 4.76 26.02
C THR A 445 17.86 4.01 26.44
N ALA A 446 18.12 2.84 25.85
CA ALA A 446 19.33 2.06 26.12
C ALA A 446 20.60 2.74 25.57
N LEU A 447 20.52 3.31 24.35
CA LEU A 447 21.59 4.09 23.74
C LEU A 447 21.98 5.28 24.61
N GLN A 448 21.01 6.04 25.11
CA GLN A 448 21.28 7.19 25.96
C GLN A 448 21.93 6.78 27.30
N THR A 449 21.58 5.59 27.79
CA THR A 449 22.14 5.02 29.03
C THR A 449 23.58 4.53 28.82
N ALA A 450 23.84 3.82 27.72
CA ALA A 450 25.17 3.29 27.38
C ALA A 450 26.14 4.37 26.89
N LEU A 451 25.60 5.44 26.29
CA LEU A 451 26.37 6.56 25.71
C LEU A 451 25.93 7.90 26.33
N PRO A 452 26.25 8.17 27.61
CA PRO A 452 25.91 9.44 28.23
C PRO A 452 26.50 10.62 27.45
N GLY A 453 25.66 11.59 27.07
CA GLY A 453 26.08 12.77 26.33
C GLY A 453 26.17 12.60 24.79
N ALA A 454 25.93 11.39 24.25
CA ALA A 454 25.75 11.24 22.81
C ALA A 454 24.44 11.88 22.34
N GLN A 455 24.48 12.49 21.17
CA GLN A 455 23.34 13.05 20.46
C GLN A 455 22.68 11.97 19.62
N ILE A 456 21.56 11.45 20.09
CA ILE A 456 20.82 10.43 19.35
C ILE A 456 19.84 11.15 18.44
N ASN A 457 19.99 10.99 17.13
CA ASN A 457 19.02 11.44 16.15
C ASN A 457 18.58 10.19 15.39
N ALA A 458 17.47 9.57 15.78
CA ALA A 458 16.86 8.44 15.12
C ALA A 458 15.39 8.74 14.72
N GLN A 459 14.94 8.19 13.57
CA GLN A 459 13.60 8.40 13.03
C GLN A 459 13.11 7.16 12.27
N VAL A 460 11.80 6.89 12.34
CA VAL A 460 11.18 5.65 11.82
C VAL A 460 11.52 5.38 10.35
N SER A 461 11.27 6.36 9.46
CA SER A 461 11.41 6.18 8.00
C SER A 461 12.80 6.55 7.47
N ARG A 462 13.83 6.62 8.32
CA ARG A 462 15.16 7.04 7.86
C ARG A 462 15.82 5.96 7.01
N THR A 463 16.44 6.41 5.92
CA THR A 463 17.29 5.61 5.02
C THR A 463 18.73 6.12 5.04
N THR A 464 19.69 5.32 4.55
CA THR A 464 21.10 5.74 4.43
C THR A 464 21.26 7.00 3.59
N LYS A 465 20.49 7.13 2.50
CA LYS A 465 20.44 8.35 1.68
C LYS A 465 20.08 9.59 2.51
N THR A 466 18.99 9.54 3.25
CA THR A 466 18.57 10.68 4.10
C THR A 466 19.52 10.93 5.27
N ALA A 467 20.18 9.89 5.80
CA ALA A 467 21.21 10.04 6.82
C ALA A 467 22.44 10.80 6.30
N ASN A 468 22.82 10.58 5.03
CA ASN A 468 23.89 11.34 4.36
C ASN A 468 23.56 12.83 4.27
N GLU A 469 22.34 13.16 3.85
CA GLU A 469 21.85 14.55 3.80
C GLU A 469 21.86 15.21 5.18
N ILE A 470 21.40 14.49 6.22
CA ILE A 470 21.41 14.97 7.62
C ILE A 470 22.85 15.17 8.11
N MET A 471 23.76 14.24 7.83
CA MET A 471 25.18 14.35 8.21
C MET A 471 25.80 15.61 7.61
N LEU A 472 25.61 15.84 6.31
CA LEU A 472 26.12 17.01 5.62
C LEU A 472 25.51 18.31 6.15
N ASN A 473 24.20 18.34 6.37
CA ASN A 473 23.54 19.50 6.96
C ASN A 473 24.08 19.82 8.36
N ASN A 474 24.28 18.82 9.22
CA ASN A 474 24.88 19.05 10.54
C ASN A 474 26.32 19.54 10.46
N SER A 475 27.11 19.02 9.51
CA SER A 475 28.48 19.50 9.28
C SER A 475 28.51 20.96 8.82
N GLN A 476 27.67 21.31 7.84
CA GLN A 476 27.57 22.68 7.32
C GLN A 476 27.16 23.69 8.40
N ASN A 477 26.32 23.25 9.34
CA ASN A 477 25.87 24.06 10.48
C ASN A 477 26.78 23.93 11.72
N LYS A 478 27.93 23.25 11.62
CA LYS A 478 28.90 23.03 12.72
C LYS A 478 28.33 22.30 13.94
N PHE A 479 27.30 21.49 13.75
CA PHE A 479 26.70 20.65 14.78
C PHE A 479 27.21 19.21 14.78
N LEU A 480 27.89 18.78 13.72
CA LEU A 480 28.42 17.42 13.63
C LEU A 480 29.68 17.27 14.51
N PRO A 481 29.70 16.40 15.53
CA PRO A 481 30.87 16.21 16.39
C PRO A 481 31.87 15.21 15.77
N LYS A 482 33.01 15.01 16.44
CA LYS A 482 34.10 14.11 15.97
C LYS A 482 33.61 12.68 15.63
N MET A 483 32.80 12.06 16.47
CA MET A 483 32.30 10.70 16.25
C MET A 483 30.92 10.72 15.59
N VAL A 484 30.79 10.07 14.43
CA VAL A 484 29.53 10.01 13.67
C VAL A 484 29.11 8.56 13.53
N VAL A 485 28.03 8.16 14.20
CA VAL A 485 27.46 6.80 14.10
C VAL A 485 26.34 6.82 13.07
N ILE A 486 26.46 6.01 12.02
CA ILE A 486 25.40 5.82 11.01
C ILE A 486 24.72 4.49 11.29
N ALA A 487 23.48 4.56 11.78
CA ALA A 487 22.69 3.42 12.24
C ALA A 487 21.47 3.19 11.33
N THR A 488 21.74 2.94 10.05
CA THR A 488 20.73 2.75 9.00
C THR A 488 21.05 1.55 8.13
N GLY A 489 20.11 1.14 7.28
CA GLY A 489 20.39 0.24 6.15
C GLY A 489 19.39 -0.89 5.94
N VAL A 490 18.44 -1.06 6.87
CA VAL A 490 17.34 -2.03 6.67
C VAL A 490 16.19 -1.42 5.84
N ASN A 491 15.97 -0.11 5.95
CA ASN A 491 15.02 0.63 5.13
C ASN A 491 15.63 0.99 3.76
N ASN A 492 14.94 0.63 2.68
CA ASN A 492 15.35 0.81 1.27
C ASN A 492 16.76 0.26 0.96
N PRO A 493 17.03 -1.04 1.20
CA PRO A 493 18.38 -1.60 1.07
C PRO A 493 18.84 -1.77 -0.38
N GLU A 494 17.97 -1.61 -1.39
CA GLU A 494 18.27 -1.94 -2.79
C GLU A 494 19.47 -1.18 -3.35
N ASN A 495 19.64 0.08 -2.94
CA ASN A 495 20.71 0.97 -3.41
C ASN A 495 21.93 1.00 -2.49
N TYR A 496 22.15 -0.02 -1.66
CA TYR A 496 23.15 -0.01 -0.60
C TYR A 496 24.56 0.36 -1.06
N LYS A 497 24.99 -0.08 -2.26
CA LYS A 497 26.35 0.21 -2.75
C LYS A 497 26.56 1.71 -2.92
N ASP A 498 25.73 2.34 -3.73
CA ASP A 498 25.82 3.77 -4.02
C ASP A 498 25.55 4.61 -2.76
N ASP A 499 24.61 4.19 -1.92
CA ASP A 499 24.28 4.90 -0.69
C ASP A 499 25.44 4.86 0.33
N TRP A 500 26.05 3.69 0.56
CA TRP A 500 27.18 3.54 1.46
C TRP A 500 28.46 4.18 0.91
N ASP A 501 28.71 4.05 -0.40
CA ASP A 501 29.84 4.72 -1.05
C ASP A 501 29.70 6.25 -0.95
N SER A 502 28.49 6.76 -1.19
CA SER A 502 28.18 8.19 -1.13
C SER A 502 28.37 8.74 0.28
N ILE A 503 27.85 8.08 1.31
CA ILE A 503 27.97 8.60 2.69
C ILE A 503 29.41 8.53 3.22
N VAL A 504 30.16 7.47 2.89
CA VAL A 504 31.59 7.37 3.25
C VAL A 504 32.41 8.43 2.54
N LYS A 505 32.18 8.63 1.24
CA LYS A 505 32.83 9.66 0.45
C LYS A 505 32.54 11.06 0.98
N ASN A 506 31.29 11.31 1.35
CA ASN A 506 30.80 12.61 1.82
C ASN A 506 31.12 12.92 3.29
N LEU A 507 31.63 11.95 4.06
CA LEU A 507 32.06 12.21 5.43
C LEU A 507 33.01 13.41 5.44
N PRO A 508 32.74 14.48 6.20
CA PRO A 508 33.61 15.64 6.24
C PRO A 508 34.97 15.30 6.88
N LYS A 509 35.96 16.17 6.69
CA LYS A 509 37.26 16.02 7.35
C LYS A 509 37.11 16.29 8.85
N GLY A 510 37.95 15.64 9.66
CA GLY A 510 37.95 15.79 11.13
C GLY A 510 37.01 14.82 11.86
N HIS A 511 36.30 13.94 11.14
CA HIS A 511 35.38 12.98 11.74
C HIS A 511 35.86 11.53 11.64
N HIS A 512 35.46 10.71 12.60
CA HIS A 512 35.54 9.25 12.55
C HIS A 512 34.11 8.69 12.44
N MET A 513 33.90 7.73 11.55
CA MET A 513 32.58 7.16 11.29
C MET A 513 32.45 5.76 11.90
N VAL A 514 31.33 5.48 12.55
CA VAL A 514 30.94 4.13 12.97
C VAL A 514 29.76 3.68 12.12
N LEU A 515 29.89 2.54 11.45
CA LEU A 515 28.83 1.94 10.63
C LEU A 515 28.13 0.84 11.43
N VAL A 516 26.83 0.96 11.65
CA VAL A 516 26.04 -0.09 12.32
C VAL A 516 25.38 -0.97 11.27
N THR A 517 25.75 -2.25 11.19
CA THR A 517 25.25 -3.15 10.14
C THR A 517 23.75 -3.45 10.29
N PRO A 518 22.97 -3.45 9.19
CA PRO A 518 21.53 -3.73 9.26
C PRO A 518 21.23 -5.22 9.44
N TYR A 519 20.07 -5.51 10.01
CA TYR A 519 19.59 -6.88 10.21
C TYR A 519 18.15 -7.04 9.70
N GLU A 520 17.91 -8.13 8.98
CA GLU A 520 16.61 -8.65 8.56
C GLU A 520 16.63 -10.14 8.90
N GLY A 521 15.83 -10.56 9.86
CA GLY A 521 15.81 -11.95 10.35
C GLY A 521 14.90 -12.87 9.54
N ASP A 522 13.93 -12.31 8.80
CA ASP A 522 13.05 -13.09 7.94
C ASP A 522 13.78 -13.47 6.65
N LYS A 523 14.36 -14.66 6.65
CA LYS A 523 15.07 -15.25 5.50
C LYS A 523 14.21 -15.39 4.25
N THR A 524 12.89 -15.24 4.37
CA THR A 524 11.95 -15.32 3.25
C THR A 524 11.68 -13.96 2.59
N LYS A 525 12.07 -12.85 3.22
CA LYS A 525 11.98 -11.50 2.64
C LYS A 525 12.91 -11.35 1.44
N GLU A 526 12.46 -10.62 0.41
CA GLU A 526 13.31 -10.29 -0.75
C GLU A 526 14.55 -9.50 -0.36
N THR A 527 14.35 -8.61 0.60
CA THR A 527 15.36 -7.71 1.11
C THR A 527 16.39 -8.44 1.94
N TYR A 528 16.11 -9.65 2.46
CA TYR A 528 17.05 -10.42 3.29
C TYR A 528 18.43 -10.54 2.63
N ALA A 529 18.48 -11.05 1.40
CA ALA A 529 19.74 -11.25 0.69
C ALA A 529 20.44 -9.92 0.36
N ILE A 530 19.68 -8.83 0.22
CA ILE A 530 20.21 -7.49 -0.05
C ILE A 530 20.78 -6.89 1.23
N VAL A 531 20.07 -6.99 2.36
CA VAL A 531 20.49 -6.55 3.69
C VAL A 531 21.75 -7.30 4.14
N GLU A 532 21.82 -8.61 3.90
CA GLU A 532 23.03 -9.40 4.15
C GLU A 532 24.22 -8.93 3.31
N LYS A 533 24.00 -8.64 2.02
CA LYS A 533 25.03 -8.06 1.15
C LYS A 533 25.43 -6.65 1.59
N ALA A 534 24.49 -5.84 2.06
CA ALA A 534 24.76 -4.50 2.58
C ALA A 534 25.62 -4.58 3.85
N ALA A 535 25.26 -5.44 4.81
CA ALA A 535 26.06 -5.68 6.01
C ALA A 535 27.47 -6.16 5.67
N ALA A 536 27.61 -7.10 4.73
CA ALA A 536 28.93 -7.55 4.24
C ALA A 536 29.73 -6.41 3.61
N TYR A 537 29.10 -5.58 2.76
CA TYR A 537 29.75 -4.46 2.11
C TYR A 537 30.21 -3.38 3.10
N MET A 538 29.42 -3.12 4.15
CA MET A 538 29.80 -2.20 5.23
C MET A 538 31.02 -2.68 6.00
N ARG A 539 31.14 -4.01 6.24
CA ARG A 539 32.36 -4.60 6.82
C ARG A 539 33.56 -4.35 5.92
N GLU A 540 33.44 -4.57 4.61
CA GLU A 540 34.53 -4.28 3.67
C GLU A 540 34.94 -2.80 3.68
N LEU A 541 33.98 -1.87 3.75
CA LEU A 541 34.27 -0.44 3.83
C LEU A 541 35.01 -0.09 5.12
N ALA A 542 34.61 -0.68 6.25
CA ALA A 542 35.27 -0.49 7.54
C ALA A 542 36.70 -1.08 7.57
N GLU A 543 36.92 -2.25 6.96
CA GLU A 543 38.25 -2.84 6.84
C GLU A 543 39.20 -2.01 5.98
N LYS A 544 38.70 -1.44 4.87
CA LYS A 544 39.51 -0.67 3.91
C LYS A 544 39.78 0.77 4.35
N THR A 545 38.96 1.32 5.25
CA THR A 545 38.96 2.75 5.57
C THR A 545 39.40 3.02 7.01
N PRO A 546 40.58 3.63 7.25
CA PRO A 546 41.16 3.70 8.59
C PRO A 546 40.40 4.59 9.58
N TYR A 547 39.55 5.49 9.08
CA TYR A 547 38.68 6.36 9.86
C TYR A 547 37.23 5.83 9.99
N ILE A 548 37.03 4.54 9.72
CA ILE A 548 35.75 3.85 9.88
C ILE A 548 35.92 2.68 10.84
N THR A 549 34.96 2.51 11.76
CA THR A 549 34.84 1.35 12.65
C THR A 549 33.48 0.69 12.45
N ILE A 550 33.41 -0.64 12.58
CA ILE A 550 32.16 -1.39 12.46
C ILE A 550 31.51 -1.61 13.83
N ALA A 551 30.20 -1.42 13.91
CA ALA A 551 29.34 -1.90 14.99
C ALA A 551 28.45 -3.01 14.41
N ASP A 552 28.86 -4.27 14.56
CA ASP A 552 28.27 -5.37 13.80
C ASP A 552 26.96 -5.91 14.41
N TRP A 553 25.92 -5.07 14.41
CA TRP A 553 24.59 -5.45 14.86
C TRP A 553 24.01 -6.65 14.09
N ASN A 554 24.27 -6.75 12.79
CA ASN A 554 23.88 -7.91 11.98
C ASN A 554 24.38 -9.24 12.56
N GLN A 555 25.63 -9.28 13.04
CA GLN A 555 26.18 -10.46 13.69
C GLN A 555 25.52 -10.70 15.05
N VAL A 556 25.50 -9.69 15.93
CA VAL A 556 24.93 -9.79 17.28
C VAL A 556 23.47 -10.23 17.23
N ALA A 557 22.67 -9.65 16.33
CA ALA A 557 21.28 -10.03 16.12
C ALA A 557 21.10 -11.53 15.82
N LYS A 558 21.98 -12.13 15.00
CA LYS A 558 21.93 -13.57 14.66
C LYS A 558 22.27 -14.47 15.83
N GLU A 559 23.08 -14.00 16.76
CA GLU A 559 23.52 -14.74 17.95
C GLU A 559 22.43 -14.79 19.04
N HIS A 560 21.39 -13.95 18.92
CA HIS A 560 20.32 -13.78 19.91
C HIS A 560 18.92 -14.08 19.34
N PRO A 561 18.57 -15.33 18.99
CA PRO A 561 17.25 -15.68 18.42
C PRO A 561 16.06 -15.35 19.35
N GLU A 562 16.29 -15.27 20.66
CA GLU A 562 15.27 -15.04 21.67
C GLU A 562 14.59 -13.67 21.58
N ILE A 563 15.31 -12.64 21.11
CA ILE A 563 14.77 -11.28 20.96
C ILE A 563 13.89 -11.13 19.72
N TRP A 564 13.88 -12.11 18.80
CA TRP A 564 13.14 -12.07 17.54
C TRP A 564 11.84 -12.88 17.55
N THR A 565 11.63 -13.70 18.59
CA THR A 565 10.45 -14.55 18.66
C THR A 565 9.18 -13.70 18.80
N GLY A 566 8.28 -13.79 17.82
CA GLY A 566 7.02 -13.05 17.78
C GLY A 566 7.16 -11.58 17.35
N THR A 567 8.29 -11.21 16.73
CA THR A 567 8.53 -9.88 16.15
C THR A 567 8.46 -9.92 14.62
N ASP A 568 8.57 -8.73 14.01
CA ASP A 568 8.67 -8.53 12.56
C ASP A 568 10.06 -8.87 11.97
N GLN A 569 10.95 -9.48 12.78
CA GLN A 569 12.32 -9.84 12.42
C GLN A 569 13.27 -8.66 12.11
N VAL A 570 12.87 -7.42 12.39
CA VAL A 570 13.70 -6.21 12.27
C VAL A 570 13.75 -5.45 13.59
N HIS A 571 12.61 -5.30 14.25
CA HIS A 571 12.47 -4.71 15.57
C HIS A 571 12.49 -5.79 16.65
N PHE A 572 13.52 -5.73 17.49
CA PHE A 572 13.69 -6.67 18.58
C PHE A 572 12.61 -6.51 19.66
N GLY A 573 12.31 -7.62 20.33
CA GLY A 573 11.43 -7.70 21.49
C GLY A 573 9.93 -7.65 21.16
N SER A 574 9.23 -8.74 21.49
CA SER A 574 7.77 -8.85 21.42
C SER A 574 7.05 -8.48 22.72
N ASP A 575 7.80 -8.40 23.83
CA ASP A 575 7.35 -7.99 25.16
C ASP A 575 8.40 -7.07 25.81
N THR A 576 8.03 -6.41 26.91
CA THR A 576 8.90 -5.44 27.59
C THR A 576 10.28 -6.01 27.94
N SER A 577 10.35 -7.24 28.44
CA SER A 577 11.63 -7.85 28.86
C SER A 577 12.58 -8.07 27.68
N LYS A 578 12.05 -8.55 26.55
CA LYS A 578 12.83 -8.76 25.33
C LYS A 578 13.16 -7.47 24.60
N ILE A 579 12.30 -6.45 24.70
CA ILE A 579 12.58 -5.11 24.18
C ILE A 579 13.78 -4.52 24.91
N GLU A 580 13.79 -4.58 26.24
CA GLU A 580 14.91 -4.09 27.05
C GLU A 580 16.20 -4.86 26.77
N ALA A 581 16.13 -6.19 26.68
CA ALA A 581 17.29 -7.03 26.35
C ALA A 581 17.86 -6.72 24.96
N GLY A 582 17.00 -6.66 23.93
CA GLY A 582 17.42 -6.33 22.56
C GLY A 582 17.97 -4.91 22.44
N ALA A 583 17.34 -3.93 23.11
CA ALA A 583 17.81 -2.54 23.13
C ALA A 583 19.19 -2.43 23.79
N LYS A 584 19.41 -3.18 24.87
CA LYS A 584 20.70 -3.23 25.56
C LYS A 584 21.78 -3.80 24.64
N LEU A 585 21.54 -4.94 23.99
CA LEU A 585 22.48 -5.55 23.04
C LEU A 585 22.84 -4.58 21.90
N TYR A 586 21.84 -3.89 21.34
CA TYR A 586 22.04 -2.89 20.30
C TYR A 586 22.94 -1.74 20.78
N ALA A 587 22.66 -1.21 21.97
CA ALA A 587 23.42 -0.11 22.56
C ALA A 587 24.86 -0.52 22.93
N ASP A 588 25.03 -1.71 23.52
CA ASP A 588 26.34 -2.26 23.88
C ASP A 588 27.21 -2.46 22.63
N THR A 589 26.62 -2.95 21.53
CA THR A 589 27.32 -3.15 20.24
C THR A 589 27.94 -1.84 19.74
N ILE A 590 27.18 -0.74 19.79
CA ILE A 590 27.65 0.57 19.37
C ILE A 590 28.67 1.14 20.37
N ALA A 591 28.47 0.93 21.67
CA ALA A 591 29.41 1.37 22.70
C ALA A 591 30.78 0.70 22.54
N THR A 592 30.83 -0.60 22.26
CA THR A 592 32.08 -1.32 21.98
C THR A 592 32.78 -0.81 20.72
N ALA A 593 32.04 -0.50 19.67
CA ALA A 593 32.60 0.09 18.45
C ALA A 593 33.18 1.50 18.71
N LEU A 594 32.49 2.33 19.49
CA LEU A 594 32.99 3.65 19.87
C LEU A 594 34.26 3.58 20.72
N GLN A 595 34.36 2.62 21.66
CA GLN A 595 35.58 2.37 22.42
C GLN A 595 36.74 1.99 21.49
N THR A 596 36.50 1.07 20.54
CA THR A 596 37.49 0.66 19.54
C THR A 596 37.96 1.82 18.66
N ALA A 597 37.06 2.77 18.39
CA ALA A 597 37.34 3.91 17.54
C ALA A 597 38.12 5.05 18.24
N GLN A 598 38.24 5.04 19.57
CA GLN A 598 38.95 6.10 20.31
C GLN A 598 40.42 6.25 19.88
N ASP A 599 41.08 5.13 19.55
CA ASP A 599 42.48 5.09 19.14
C ASP A 599 42.67 5.17 17.61
N LYS A 600 41.58 5.37 16.86
CA LYS A 600 41.60 5.37 15.40
C LYS A 600 41.68 6.80 14.83
N PRO A 601 42.29 6.98 13.65
CA PRO A 601 42.40 8.30 13.05
C PRO A 601 41.03 8.84 12.59
N VAL A 602 40.93 10.16 12.50
CA VAL A 602 39.84 10.85 11.78
C VAL A 602 40.19 11.03 10.30
N LYS A 603 39.18 11.29 9.45
CA LYS A 603 39.40 11.62 8.04
C LYS A 603 40.19 12.93 7.92
N SER A 604 41.42 12.88 7.41
CA SER A 604 42.33 14.04 7.41
C SER A 604 42.52 14.72 6.05
N LYS A 605 42.20 14.06 4.93
CA LYS A 605 42.36 14.60 3.57
C LYS A 605 41.12 14.45 2.70
#